data_AF-A0A960NZT6-F1
#
_entry.id   AF-A0A960NZT6-F1
#
_cell.length_a   1.000
_cell.length_b   1.000
_cell.length_c   1.000
_cell.angle_alpha   90.00
_cell.angle_beta   90.00
_cell.angle_gamma   90.00
#
_symmetry.space_group_name_H-M   'P 1'
#
loop_
_entity.id
_entity.type
_entity.pdbx_description
1 polymer ?
#
loop_
_entity_poly.entity_id
_entity_poly.type
_entity_poly.pdbx_seq_one_letter_code
_entity_poly.pdbx_strand_id
1 'polypeptide(L)'
;MKRPLAAAVALLGFVAGVFPIFQSDLFWHLASGRWILERLAMPRVDPFRFTSGGASWVDHEWLFQVLVRGAERLGGLDALVLLRAGALALFALVLHLAARRSGLGAGLAALVAIGSTLGVRPRFLVRPEIFTLFAIVALLALLERATASSGPATRRFAPAVALTLVWVQLHGEALLGPGLAFLFLLGAARERRLGWRTVFGVPALLGVALLANPYGWRLVEVPFGIAGALRDLSAQNPEWMSAFEAPQPYLFGGMAVVATLAIAARLETGRWPAPERGLPTAALALVALTGVRHQALFYAAAAPFAASCLACLRAVRELDPRTERRLALAALALAGLAAAWCVAPPESGLLRA
;
A
#
# COMPACT_ATOMS: atom_id res chain seq x y z
N MET A 1 -11.90 -26.39 0.11
CA MET A 1 -11.26 -25.48 1.10
C MET A 1 -10.67 -24.18 0.53
N LYS A 2 -10.34 -24.06 -0.77
CA LYS A 2 -9.71 -22.83 -1.31
C LYS A 2 -10.63 -21.58 -1.28
N ARG A 3 -11.89 -21.73 -1.72
CA ARG A 3 -12.90 -20.65 -1.73
C ARG A 3 -13.28 -20.11 -0.34
N PRO A 4 -13.56 -20.95 0.70
CA PRO A 4 -13.92 -20.43 2.01
C PRO A 4 -12.80 -19.62 2.68
N LEU A 5 -11.54 -19.94 2.41
CA LEU A 5 -10.42 -19.20 3.00
C LEU A 5 -10.24 -17.81 2.38
N ALA A 6 -10.35 -17.69 1.06
CA ALA A 6 -10.33 -16.40 0.39
C ALA A 6 -11.49 -15.49 0.87
N ALA A 7 -12.69 -16.07 1.05
CA ALA A 7 -13.84 -15.37 1.61
C ALA A 7 -13.59 -14.92 3.06
N ALA A 8 -12.98 -15.77 3.89
CA ALA A 8 -12.66 -15.41 5.27
C ALA A 8 -11.59 -14.31 5.38
N VAL A 9 -10.57 -14.33 4.52
CA VAL A 9 -9.57 -13.24 4.44
C VAL A 9 -10.22 -11.93 4.02
N ALA A 10 -11.09 -11.96 3.01
CA ALA A 10 -11.84 -10.78 2.58
C ALA A 10 -12.79 -10.27 3.68
N LEU A 11 -13.50 -11.18 4.36
CA LEU A 11 -14.39 -10.83 5.48
C LEU A 11 -13.63 -10.21 6.64
N LEU A 12 -12.46 -10.74 7.00
CA LEU A 12 -11.58 -10.11 7.99
C LEU A 12 -11.23 -8.69 7.55
N GLY A 13 -10.79 -8.49 6.31
CA GLY A 13 -10.46 -7.17 5.81
C GLY A 13 -11.65 -6.21 5.89
N PHE A 14 -12.86 -6.69 5.57
CA PHE A 14 -14.09 -5.93 5.70
C PHE A 14 -14.33 -5.49 7.15
N VAL A 15 -14.41 -6.44 8.08
CA VAL A 15 -14.67 -6.15 9.50
C VAL A 15 -13.59 -5.26 10.10
N ALA A 16 -12.32 -5.48 9.76
CA ALA A 16 -11.20 -4.66 10.19
C ALA A 16 -11.28 -3.20 9.71
N GLY A 17 -11.99 -2.96 8.61
CA GLY A 17 -12.21 -1.64 8.03
C GLY A 17 -13.53 -0.98 8.45
N VAL A 18 -14.38 -1.65 9.24
CA VAL A 18 -15.60 -1.07 9.83
C VAL A 18 -15.26 -0.50 11.20
N PHE A 19 -14.94 0.80 11.22
CA PHE A 19 -14.71 1.57 12.46
C PHE A 19 -15.05 3.04 12.23
N PRO A 20 -15.33 3.83 13.28
CA PRO A 20 -15.69 5.24 13.11
C PRO A 20 -14.61 6.06 12.38
N ILE A 21 -15.04 7.10 11.69
CA ILE A 21 -14.13 8.11 11.14
C ILE A 21 -13.67 9.01 12.28
N PHE A 22 -12.35 9.11 12.47
CA PHE A 22 -11.76 9.96 13.51
C PHE A 22 -10.66 10.88 12.97
N GLN A 23 -10.24 10.73 11.71
CA GLN A 23 -9.23 11.60 11.10
C GLN A 23 -9.83 12.96 10.71
N SER A 24 -9.10 14.04 11.02
CA SER A 24 -9.55 15.42 10.80
C SER A 24 -9.40 15.89 9.34
N ASP A 25 -8.46 15.31 8.58
CA ASP A 25 -8.19 15.70 7.20
C ASP A 25 -9.26 15.24 6.19
N LEU A 26 -10.14 14.30 6.55
CA LEU A 26 -11.25 13.90 5.69
C LEU A 26 -12.12 15.08 5.25
N PHE A 27 -12.44 15.99 6.16
CA PHE A 27 -13.30 17.12 5.86
C PHE A 27 -12.64 18.11 4.91
N TRP A 28 -11.31 18.20 4.92
CA TRP A 28 -10.55 18.94 3.91
C TRP A 28 -10.74 18.32 2.53
N HIS A 29 -10.66 17.00 2.41
CA HIS A 29 -10.89 16.31 1.14
C HIS A 29 -12.33 16.48 0.63
N LEU A 30 -13.33 16.42 1.52
CA LEU A 30 -14.74 16.63 1.16
C LEU A 30 -15.01 18.07 0.72
N ALA A 31 -14.41 19.05 1.40
CA ALA A 31 -14.53 20.46 1.03
C ALA A 31 -13.84 20.74 -0.32
N SER A 32 -12.65 20.20 -0.53
CA SER A 32 -11.89 20.35 -1.78
C SER A 32 -12.61 19.67 -2.95
N GLY A 33 -13.11 18.46 -2.76
CA GLY A 33 -13.92 17.75 -3.76
C GLY A 33 -15.21 18.50 -4.11
N ARG A 34 -15.85 19.14 -3.12
CA ARG A 34 -17.02 20.01 -3.36
C ARG A 34 -16.62 21.23 -4.20
N TRP A 35 -15.53 21.89 -3.84
CA TRP A 35 -15.02 23.05 -4.55
C TRP A 35 -14.73 22.74 -6.03
N ILE A 36 -14.07 21.61 -6.30
CA ILE A 36 -13.76 21.14 -7.67
C ILE A 36 -15.04 20.86 -8.45
N LEU A 37 -16.00 20.14 -7.86
CA LEU A 37 -17.26 19.80 -8.54
C LEU A 37 -18.14 21.03 -8.84
N GLU A 38 -18.11 22.06 -7.99
CA GLU A 38 -18.86 23.29 -8.19
C GLU A 38 -18.24 24.21 -9.26
N ARG A 39 -16.91 24.23 -9.37
CA ARG A 39 -16.18 25.14 -10.25
C ARG A 39 -15.69 24.49 -11.54
N LEU A 40 -15.70 23.16 -11.60
CA LEU A 40 -15.15 22.36 -12.69
C LEU A 40 -13.71 22.77 -13.05
N ALA A 41 -12.94 23.12 -12.02
CA ALA A 41 -11.58 23.64 -12.13
C ALA A 41 -10.70 23.04 -11.03
N MET A 42 -9.39 23.14 -11.21
CA MET A 42 -8.40 22.71 -10.23
C MET A 42 -7.91 23.92 -9.43
N PRO A 43 -7.88 23.85 -8.09
CA PRO A 43 -7.48 24.98 -7.26
C PRO A 43 -5.99 25.29 -7.49
N ARG A 44 -5.67 26.53 -7.86
CA ARG A 44 -4.28 27.00 -8.02
C ARG A 44 -3.75 27.73 -6.78
N VAL A 45 -4.68 28.16 -5.94
CA VAL A 45 -4.53 28.90 -4.69
C VAL A 45 -5.36 28.17 -3.65
N ASP A 46 -4.87 28.11 -2.41
CA ASP A 46 -5.59 27.49 -1.29
C ASP A 46 -6.86 28.31 -0.94
N PRO A 47 -8.07 27.76 -1.16
CA PRO A 47 -9.31 28.49 -0.90
C PRO A 47 -9.73 28.43 0.58
N PHE A 48 -9.07 27.62 1.41
CA PHE A 48 -9.46 27.36 2.80
C PHE A 48 -8.52 28.02 3.81
N ARG A 49 -7.32 28.43 3.38
CA ARG A 49 -6.32 29.05 4.26
C ARG A 49 -6.44 30.57 4.33
N PHE A 50 -7.18 31.04 5.33
CA PHE A 50 -7.47 32.46 5.59
C PHE A 50 -6.22 33.36 5.75
N THR A 51 -5.15 32.88 6.39
CA THR A 51 -3.99 33.71 6.76
C THR A 51 -2.88 33.76 5.71
N SER A 52 -2.99 33.02 4.62
CA SER A 52 -1.87 32.81 3.69
C SER A 52 -1.81 33.77 2.50
N GLY A 53 -2.72 34.74 2.41
CA GLY A 53 -2.68 35.78 1.37
C GLY A 53 -2.78 35.25 -0.07
N GLY A 54 -3.40 34.08 -0.28
CA GLY A 54 -3.49 33.45 -1.60
C GLY A 54 -2.29 32.59 -1.98
N ALA A 55 -1.69 31.90 -1.00
CA ALA A 55 -0.60 30.96 -1.25
C ALA A 55 -0.96 29.92 -2.32
N SER A 56 -0.01 29.64 -3.22
CA SER A 56 -0.21 28.64 -4.26
C SER A 56 -0.38 27.25 -3.64
N TRP A 57 -1.35 26.50 -4.15
CA TRP A 57 -1.63 25.14 -3.70
C TRP A 57 -1.56 24.17 -4.88
N VAL A 58 -0.83 23.08 -4.67
CA VAL A 58 -0.78 21.94 -5.59
C VAL A 58 -1.63 20.83 -5.00
N ASP A 59 -2.88 20.78 -5.46
CA ASP A 59 -3.83 19.74 -5.06
C ASP A 59 -3.57 18.44 -5.82
N HIS A 60 -2.64 17.66 -5.28
CA HIS A 60 -2.16 16.40 -5.84
C HIS A 60 -3.09 15.21 -5.55
N GLU A 61 -4.28 15.45 -5.00
CA GLU A 61 -5.23 14.42 -4.58
C GLU A 61 -6.64 14.68 -5.15
N TRP A 62 -6.75 15.55 -6.16
CA TRP A 62 -8.01 16.05 -6.69
C TRP A 62 -9.00 14.93 -7.07
N LEU A 63 -8.52 13.85 -7.71
CA LEU A 63 -9.41 12.77 -8.15
C LEU A 63 -9.94 11.97 -6.97
N PHE A 64 -9.09 11.73 -5.95
CA PHE A 64 -9.53 11.13 -4.71
C PHE A 64 -10.64 11.95 -4.06
N GLN A 65 -10.44 13.27 -3.96
CA GLN A 65 -11.39 14.19 -3.34
C GLN A 65 -12.75 14.20 -4.07
N VAL A 66 -12.73 14.19 -5.41
CA VAL A 66 -13.95 14.08 -6.23
C VAL A 66 -14.66 12.75 -5.96
N LEU A 67 -13.93 11.63 -5.89
CA LEU A 67 -14.51 10.31 -5.62
C LEU A 67 -15.13 10.22 -4.23
N VAL A 68 -14.43 10.67 -3.19
CA VAL A 68 -14.98 10.62 -1.82
C VAL A 68 -16.12 11.61 -1.62
N ARG A 69 -16.10 12.78 -2.28
CA ARG A 69 -17.25 13.68 -2.28
C ARG A 69 -18.45 13.07 -2.99
N GLY A 70 -18.24 12.35 -4.09
CA GLY A 70 -19.29 11.60 -4.78
C GLY A 70 -19.90 10.51 -3.90
N ALA A 71 -19.07 9.71 -3.22
CA ALA A 71 -19.53 8.67 -2.31
C ALA A 71 -20.28 9.23 -1.10
N GLU A 72 -19.81 10.34 -0.52
CA GLU A 72 -20.49 11.01 0.60
C GLU A 72 -21.87 11.55 0.18
N ARG A 73 -22.05 12.03 -1.05
CA ARG A 73 -23.37 12.46 -1.54
C ARG A 73 -24.38 11.30 -1.66
N LEU A 74 -23.92 10.07 -1.83
CA LEU A 74 -24.80 8.90 -2.02
C LEU A 74 -25.31 8.31 -0.70
N GLY A 75 -24.53 8.38 0.38
CA GLY A 75 -24.89 7.73 1.64
C GLY A 75 -24.15 8.29 2.86
N GLY A 76 -23.73 9.54 2.81
CA GLY A 76 -23.07 10.23 3.91
C GLY A 76 -21.74 9.62 4.32
N LEU A 77 -21.39 9.77 5.59
CA LEU A 77 -20.16 9.22 6.16
C LEU A 77 -20.17 7.69 6.22
N ASP A 78 -21.35 7.07 6.36
CA ASP A 78 -21.51 5.61 6.39
C ASP A 78 -21.08 4.98 5.07
N ALA A 79 -21.41 5.61 3.93
CA ALA A 79 -20.92 5.17 2.62
C ALA A 79 -19.39 5.16 2.55
N LEU A 80 -18.71 6.13 3.18
CA LEU A 80 -17.24 6.19 3.22
C LEU A 80 -16.64 5.08 4.09
N VAL A 81 -17.27 4.78 5.23
CA VAL A 81 -16.88 3.66 6.09
C VAL A 81 -17.01 2.34 5.34
N LEU A 82 -18.14 2.11 4.66
CA LEU A 82 -18.38 0.91 3.86
C LEU A 82 -17.43 0.81 2.67
N LEU A 83 -17.14 1.91 1.99
CA LEU A 83 -16.17 1.96 0.89
C LEU A 83 -14.78 1.55 1.39
N ARG A 84 -14.33 2.10 2.52
CA ARG A 84 -13.05 1.75 3.14
C ARG A 84 -13.01 0.30 3.59
N ALA A 85 -14.07 -0.20 4.21
CA ALA A 85 -14.19 -1.61 4.60
C ALA A 85 -14.11 -2.54 3.38
N GLY A 86 -14.85 -2.22 2.31
CA GLY A 86 -14.78 -2.94 1.04
C GLY A 86 -13.39 -2.89 0.40
N ALA A 87 -12.73 -1.73 0.45
CA ALA A 87 -11.36 -1.58 -0.04
C ALA A 87 -10.37 -2.43 0.76
N LEU A 88 -10.45 -2.49 2.09
CA LEU A 88 -9.57 -3.34 2.90
C LEU A 88 -9.84 -4.83 2.66
N ALA A 89 -11.11 -5.22 2.47
CA ALA A 89 -11.51 -6.57 2.08
C ALA A 89 -10.88 -6.98 0.74
N LEU A 90 -10.99 -6.10 -0.27
CA LEU A 90 -10.39 -6.32 -1.58
C LEU A 90 -8.86 -6.37 -1.49
N PHE A 91 -8.25 -5.50 -0.70
CA PHE A 91 -6.80 -5.46 -0.50
C PHE A 91 -6.30 -6.77 0.12
N ALA A 92 -6.94 -7.25 1.19
CA ALA A 92 -6.64 -8.52 1.84
C ALA A 92 -6.75 -9.70 0.86
N LEU A 93 -7.79 -9.71 0.01
CA LEU A 93 -7.98 -10.71 -1.02
C LEU A 93 -6.86 -10.65 -2.07
N VAL A 94 -6.49 -9.47 -2.55
CA VAL A 94 -5.39 -9.27 -3.51
C VAL A 94 -4.08 -9.79 -2.92
N LEU A 95 -3.77 -9.49 -1.66
CA LEU A 95 -2.57 -10.00 -0.98
C LEU A 95 -2.59 -11.53 -0.86
N HIS A 96 -3.74 -12.12 -0.53
CA HIS A 96 -3.89 -13.57 -0.49
C HIS A 96 -3.63 -14.21 -1.86
N LEU A 97 -4.22 -13.66 -2.92
CA LEU A 97 -4.01 -14.13 -4.28
C LEU A 97 -2.57 -13.96 -4.74
N ALA A 98 -1.92 -12.84 -4.39
CA ALA A 98 -0.50 -12.62 -4.68
C ALA A 98 0.38 -13.65 -3.96
N ALA A 99 0.15 -13.91 -2.67
CA ALA A 99 0.87 -14.94 -1.92
C ALA A 99 0.66 -16.36 -2.48
N ARG A 100 -0.56 -16.69 -2.94
CA ARG A 100 -0.87 -17.95 -3.63
C ARG A 100 -0.08 -18.11 -4.94
N ARG A 101 0.10 -17.02 -5.70
CA ARG A 101 0.87 -17.03 -6.95
C ARG A 101 2.36 -17.26 -6.73
N SER A 102 2.88 -16.98 -5.53
CA SER A 102 4.26 -17.32 -5.12
C SER A 102 4.48 -18.82 -4.87
N GLY A 103 3.46 -19.67 -5.01
CA GLY A 103 3.55 -21.12 -4.83
C GLY A 103 3.14 -21.62 -3.45
N LEU A 104 2.65 -20.74 -2.55
CA LEU A 104 2.24 -21.14 -1.21
C LEU A 104 0.93 -21.94 -1.16
N GLY A 105 0.84 -22.80 -0.15
CA GLY A 105 -0.38 -23.38 0.38
C GLY A 105 -1.44 -22.30 0.70
N ALA A 106 -2.71 -22.69 0.72
CA ALA A 106 -3.81 -21.76 0.93
C ALA A 106 -3.81 -21.21 2.35
N GLY A 107 -3.61 -22.07 3.34
CA GLY A 107 -3.52 -21.72 4.76
C GLY A 107 -2.40 -20.71 4.99
N LEU A 108 -1.17 -21.05 4.54
CA LEU A 108 -0.03 -20.17 4.75
C LEU A 108 -0.14 -18.84 3.98
N ALA A 109 -0.66 -18.87 2.75
CA ALA A 109 -0.95 -17.64 1.99
C ALA A 109 -2.01 -16.76 2.69
N ALA A 110 -2.99 -17.36 3.38
CA ALA A 110 -3.95 -16.60 4.17
C ALA A 110 -3.32 -15.97 5.41
N LEU A 111 -2.46 -16.70 6.13
CA LEU A 111 -1.75 -16.15 7.30
C LEU A 111 -0.87 -14.95 6.92
N VAL A 112 -0.10 -15.05 5.82
CA VAL A 112 0.73 -13.95 5.32
C VAL A 112 -0.12 -12.74 4.92
N ALA A 113 -1.25 -12.97 4.25
CA ALA A 113 -2.17 -11.91 3.86
C ALA A 113 -2.85 -11.25 5.06
N ILE A 114 -3.31 -12.03 6.06
CA ILE A 114 -3.89 -11.51 7.30
C ILE A 114 -2.87 -10.66 8.05
N GLY A 115 -1.64 -11.15 8.24
CA GLY A 115 -0.59 -10.39 8.93
C GLY A 115 -0.30 -9.04 8.25
N SER A 116 -0.22 -9.02 6.93
CA SER A 116 -0.01 -7.77 6.16
C SER A 116 -1.24 -6.85 6.19
N THR A 117 -2.45 -7.42 6.17
CA THR A 117 -3.72 -6.67 6.28
C THR A 117 -3.83 -5.99 7.66
N LEU A 118 -3.45 -6.70 8.73
CA LEU A 118 -3.41 -6.13 10.08
C LEU A 118 -2.33 -5.06 10.20
N GLY A 119 -1.20 -5.22 9.50
CA GLY A 119 -0.13 -4.22 9.45
C GLY A 119 -0.52 -2.90 8.77
N VAL A 120 -1.33 -2.95 7.70
CA VAL A 120 -1.83 -1.72 7.05
C VAL A 120 -3.00 -1.07 7.80
N ARG A 121 -3.76 -1.84 8.59
CA ARG A 121 -5.02 -1.40 9.21
C ARG A 121 -4.93 -0.05 9.95
N PRO A 122 -3.89 0.25 10.78
CA PRO A 122 -3.81 1.53 11.49
C PRO A 122 -3.77 2.76 10.57
N ARG A 123 -3.38 2.58 9.31
CA ARG A 123 -3.28 3.64 8.28
C ARG A 123 -4.34 3.51 7.20
N PHE A 124 -5.15 2.46 7.23
CA PHE A 124 -6.19 2.23 6.25
C PHE A 124 -7.42 3.09 6.59
N LEU A 125 -7.25 4.41 6.50
CA LEU A 125 -8.23 5.48 6.74
C LEU A 125 -8.86 5.93 5.43
N VAL A 126 -9.93 6.74 5.46
CA VAL A 126 -10.51 7.34 4.24
C VAL A 126 -9.58 8.44 3.73
N ARG A 127 -8.44 8.04 3.17
CA ARG A 127 -7.34 8.86 2.68
C ARG A 127 -6.89 8.34 1.30
N PRO A 128 -6.26 9.18 0.48
CA PRO A 128 -5.78 8.76 -0.84
C PRO A 128 -4.68 7.68 -0.78
N GLU A 129 -4.03 7.51 0.38
CA GLU A 129 -3.08 6.42 0.67
C GLU A 129 -3.63 5.04 0.30
N ILE A 130 -4.94 4.77 0.44
CA ILE A 130 -5.56 3.49 0.03
C ILE A 130 -5.23 3.16 -1.43
N PHE A 131 -5.35 4.14 -2.33
CA PHE A 131 -5.07 3.94 -3.75
C PHE A 131 -3.59 3.66 -4.00
N THR A 132 -2.71 4.26 -3.20
CA THR A 132 -1.27 4.00 -3.26
C THR A 132 -0.94 2.57 -2.86
N LEU A 133 -1.56 2.04 -1.80
CA LEU A 133 -1.36 0.65 -1.39
C LEU A 133 -1.74 -0.31 -2.52
N PHE A 134 -2.89 -0.10 -3.16
CA PHE A 134 -3.31 -0.88 -4.33
C PHE A 134 -2.36 -0.71 -5.53
N ALA A 135 -1.93 0.52 -5.80
CA ALA A 135 -1.05 0.81 -6.92
C ALA A 135 0.34 0.20 -6.75
N ILE A 136 0.90 0.13 -5.54
CA ILE A 136 2.15 -0.59 -5.26
C ILE A 136 2.00 -2.07 -5.61
N VAL A 137 0.98 -2.74 -5.08
CA VAL A 137 0.76 -4.17 -5.33
C VAL A 137 0.52 -4.43 -6.82
N ALA A 138 -0.31 -3.61 -7.46
CA ALA A 138 -0.60 -3.71 -8.88
C ALA A 138 0.65 -3.46 -9.74
N LEU A 139 1.46 -2.45 -9.42
CA LEU A 139 2.68 -2.13 -10.15
C LEU A 139 3.64 -3.31 -10.13
N LEU A 140 3.93 -3.89 -8.95
CA LEU A 140 4.83 -5.03 -8.83
C LEU A 140 4.29 -6.26 -9.59
N ALA A 141 2.98 -6.53 -9.50
CA ALA A 141 2.36 -7.63 -10.24
C ALA A 141 2.38 -7.42 -11.76
N LEU A 142 2.20 -6.18 -12.24
CA LEU A 142 2.27 -5.83 -13.66
C LEU A 142 3.70 -5.97 -14.19
N LEU A 143 4.70 -5.52 -13.44
CA LEU A 143 6.11 -5.68 -13.80
C LEU A 143 6.53 -7.15 -13.84
N GLU A 144 6.06 -7.95 -12.89
CA GLU A 144 6.27 -9.40 -12.90
C GLU A 144 5.69 -10.04 -14.16
N ARG A 145 4.44 -9.74 -14.49
CA ARG A 145 3.81 -10.23 -15.72
C ARG A 145 4.55 -9.76 -16.97
N ALA A 146 4.93 -8.47 -17.03
CA ALA A 146 5.59 -7.87 -18.17
C ALA A 146 6.96 -8.51 -18.43
N THR A 147 7.71 -8.80 -17.37
CA THR A 147 9.05 -9.38 -17.48
C THR A 147 9.02 -10.90 -17.70
N ALA A 148 7.95 -11.59 -17.32
CA ALA A 148 7.72 -13.01 -17.61
C ALA A 148 7.12 -13.26 -19.01
N SER A 149 6.53 -12.25 -19.65
CA SER A 149 5.86 -12.39 -20.94
C SER A 149 6.79 -12.13 -22.13
N SER A 150 6.55 -12.85 -23.23
CA SER A 150 7.16 -12.58 -24.53
C SER A 150 6.43 -11.45 -25.28
N GLY A 151 7.14 -10.77 -26.19
CA GLY A 151 6.57 -9.75 -27.08
C GLY A 151 7.15 -8.34 -26.91
N PRO A 152 6.64 -7.35 -27.67
CA PRO A 152 7.16 -5.98 -27.67
C PRO A 152 7.12 -5.35 -26.27
N ALA A 153 8.22 -4.72 -25.85
CA ALA A 153 8.31 -4.08 -24.54
C ALA A 153 7.21 -3.04 -24.32
N THR A 154 6.87 -2.28 -25.37
CA THR A 154 5.79 -1.27 -25.35
C THR A 154 4.47 -1.85 -24.85
N ARG A 155 4.02 -2.98 -25.43
CA ARG A 155 2.78 -3.64 -25.01
C ARG A 155 2.88 -4.25 -23.61
N ARG A 156 4.04 -4.79 -23.25
CA ARG A 156 4.25 -5.44 -21.95
C ARG A 156 4.20 -4.45 -20.79
N PHE A 157 4.76 -3.26 -20.96
CA PHE A 157 4.83 -2.25 -19.90
C PHE A 157 3.73 -1.18 -19.97
N ALA A 158 2.94 -1.11 -21.05
CA ALA A 158 1.81 -0.19 -21.18
C ALA A 158 0.83 -0.20 -19.99
N PRO A 159 0.46 -1.36 -19.38
CA PRO A 159 -0.39 -1.37 -18.19
C PRO A 159 0.24 -0.67 -16.98
N ALA A 160 1.56 -0.75 -16.80
CA ALA A 160 2.26 -0.06 -15.71
C ALA A 160 2.23 1.47 -15.93
N VAL A 161 2.40 1.91 -17.18
CA VAL A 161 2.25 3.33 -17.56
C VAL A 161 0.82 3.81 -17.29
N ALA A 162 -0.19 3.05 -17.72
CA ALA A 162 -1.60 3.38 -17.49
C ALA A 162 -1.93 3.47 -15.98
N LEU A 163 -1.39 2.53 -15.18
CA LEU A 163 -1.52 2.59 -13.73
C LEU A 163 -0.90 3.88 -13.16
N THR A 164 0.30 4.26 -13.58
CA THR A 164 0.96 5.50 -13.13
C THR A 164 0.16 6.75 -13.52
N LEU A 165 -0.40 6.80 -14.73
CA LEU A 165 -1.24 7.90 -15.20
C LEU A 165 -2.51 8.09 -14.34
N VAL A 166 -3.09 7.00 -13.85
CA VAL A 166 -4.25 7.04 -12.95
C VAL A 166 -3.81 7.36 -11.51
N TRP A 167 -2.73 6.72 -11.04
CA TRP A 167 -2.22 6.87 -9.68
C TRP A 167 -1.84 8.33 -9.38
N VAL A 168 -1.18 9.02 -10.31
CA VAL A 168 -0.75 10.41 -10.11
C VAL A 168 -1.90 11.41 -9.96
N GLN A 169 -3.12 11.05 -10.35
CA GLN A 169 -4.32 11.87 -10.10
C GLN A 169 -4.90 11.66 -8.71
N LEU A 170 -4.66 10.48 -8.13
CA LEU A 170 -5.26 10.03 -6.89
C LEU A 170 -4.41 10.39 -5.68
N HIS A 171 -3.08 10.26 -5.80
CA HIS A 171 -2.17 10.51 -4.68
C HIS A 171 -0.76 10.89 -5.15
N GLY A 172 -0.13 11.81 -4.44
CA GLY A 172 1.21 12.30 -4.74
C GLY A 172 2.32 11.27 -4.52
N GLU A 173 2.08 10.24 -3.70
CA GLU A 173 3.03 9.14 -3.53
C GLU A 173 3.21 8.27 -4.79
N ALA A 174 2.49 8.56 -5.88
CA ALA A 174 2.82 8.08 -7.22
C ALA A 174 4.28 8.36 -7.60
N LEU A 175 4.92 9.38 -7.02
CA LEU A 175 6.36 9.66 -7.12
C LEU A 175 7.24 8.44 -6.75
N LEU A 176 6.76 7.50 -5.93
CA LEU A 176 7.47 6.26 -5.60
C LEU A 176 7.52 5.26 -6.76
N GLY A 177 6.55 5.32 -7.68
CA GLY A 177 6.35 4.35 -8.75
C GLY A 177 7.60 4.09 -9.61
N PRO A 178 8.27 5.12 -10.16
CA PRO A 178 9.52 4.95 -10.92
C PRO A 178 10.63 4.26 -10.11
N GLY A 179 10.83 4.65 -8.85
CA GLY A 179 11.84 4.06 -7.98
C GLY A 179 11.56 2.58 -7.68
N LEU A 180 10.31 2.23 -7.38
CA LEU A 180 9.89 0.85 -7.18
C LEU A 180 10.05 0.01 -8.46
N ALA A 181 9.71 0.57 -9.62
CA ALA A 181 9.91 -0.09 -10.90
C ALA A 181 11.39 -0.34 -11.20
N PHE A 182 12.25 0.64 -10.91
CA PHE A 182 13.70 0.49 -11.06
C PHE A 182 14.24 -0.64 -10.19
N LEU A 183 13.91 -0.64 -8.89
CA LEU A 183 14.36 -1.67 -7.95
C LEU A 183 13.86 -3.06 -8.34
N PHE A 184 12.60 -3.19 -8.76
CA PHE A 184 12.05 -4.44 -9.26
C PHE A 184 12.82 -4.94 -10.49
N LEU A 185 12.98 -4.08 -11.50
CA LEU A 185 13.64 -4.44 -12.75
C LEU A 185 15.12 -4.74 -12.56
N LEU A 186 15.79 -4.06 -11.63
CA LEU A 186 17.15 -4.33 -11.22
C LEU A 186 17.27 -5.73 -10.60
N GLY A 187 16.39 -6.07 -9.67
CA GLY A 187 16.34 -7.41 -9.05
C GLY A 187 16.05 -8.50 -10.09
N ALA A 188 15.17 -8.23 -11.05
CA ALA A 188 14.83 -9.16 -12.12
C ALA A 188 15.89 -9.25 -13.23
N ALA A 189 16.84 -8.32 -13.31
CA ALA A 189 17.68 -8.11 -14.49
C ALA A 189 18.51 -9.35 -14.84
N ARG A 190 19.15 -9.95 -13.84
CA ARG A 190 19.99 -11.14 -14.03
C ARG A 190 19.15 -12.38 -14.38
N GLU A 191 18.12 -12.65 -13.59
CA GLU A 191 17.32 -13.87 -13.71
C GLU A 191 16.47 -13.89 -14.99
N ARG A 192 15.92 -12.73 -15.39
CA ARG A 192 15.09 -12.57 -16.59
C ARG A 192 15.87 -12.03 -17.80
N ARG A 193 17.21 -11.93 -17.69
CA ARG A 193 18.12 -11.44 -18.75
C ARG A 193 17.66 -10.12 -19.37
N LEU A 194 17.22 -9.17 -18.54
CA LEU A 194 16.72 -7.88 -19.00
C LEU A 194 17.90 -6.98 -19.43
N GLY A 195 17.76 -6.33 -20.58
CA GLY A 195 18.73 -5.31 -21.01
C GLY A 195 18.59 -4.01 -20.22
N TRP A 196 19.69 -3.26 -20.08
CA TRP A 196 19.72 -1.98 -19.35
C TRP A 196 18.74 -0.93 -19.90
N ARG A 197 18.42 -0.98 -21.19
CA ARG A 197 17.37 -0.15 -21.79
C ARG A 197 16.01 -0.35 -21.12
N THR A 198 15.66 -1.57 -20.71
CA THR A 198 14.42 -1.84 -19.97
C THR A 198 14.54 -1.38 -18.53
N VAL A 199 15.67 -1.70 -17.88
CA VAL A 199 15.91 -1.40 -16.45
C VAL A 199 15.84 0.11 -16.17
N PHE A 200 16.38 0.94 -17.07
CA PHE A 200 16.34 2.40 -16.92
C PHE A 200 15.20 3.06 -17.71
N GLY A 201 14.86 2.53 -18.89
CA GLY A 201 13.87 3.15 -19.78
C GLY A 201 12.44 3.03 -19.26
N VAL A 202 12.06 1.92 -18.61
CA VAL A 202 10.71 1.78 -18.04
C VAL A 202 10.51 2.75 -16.87
N PRO A 203 11.39 2.82 -15.85
CA PRO A 203 11.28 3.81 -14.79
C PRO A 203 11.27 5.25 -15.31
N ALA A 204 12.11 5.58 -16.30
CA ALA A 204 12.10 6.90 -16.93
C ALA A 204 10.76 7.21 -17.59
N LEU A 205 10.16 6.25 -18.30
CA LEU A 205 8.84 6.39 -18.90
C LEU A 205 7.74 6.59 -17.85
N LEU A 206 7.79 5.85 -16.74
CA LEU A 206 6.88 6.08 -15.61
C LEU A 206 7.09 7.47 -15.01
N GLY A 207 8.33 7.94 -14.91
CA GLY A 207 8.67 9.29 -14.47
C GLY A 207 8.06 10.37 -15.35
N VAL A 208 8.11 10.20 -16.67
CA VAL A 208 7.43 11.10 -17.63
C VAL A 208 5.90 11.02 -17.46
N ALA A 209 5.35 9.83 -17.22
CA ALA A 209 3.91 9.67 -16.99
C ALA A 209 3.42 10.43 -15.75
N LEU A 210 4.27 10.67 -14.74
CA LEU A 210 3.91 11.49 -13.58
C LEU A 210 3.61 12.96 -13.94
N LEU A 211 4.14 13.46 -15.06
CA LEU A 211 3.86 14.82 -15.52
C LEU A 211 2.42 14.99 -16.05
N ALA A 212 1.73 13.89 -16.33
CA ALA A 212 0.34 13.90 -16.75
C ALA A 212 -0.59 14.13 -15.56
N ASN A 213 -0.51 15.28 -14.90
CA ASN A 213 -1.43 15.73 -13.86
C ASN A 213 -1.69 17.23 -14.04
N PRO A 214 -2.76 17.82 -13.44
CA PRO A 214 -3.12 19.22 -13.68
C PRO A 214 -2.05 20.26 -13.30
N TYR A 215 -1.05 19.87 -12.51
CA TYR A 215 0.04 20.70 -12.01
C TYR A 215 1.41 20.37 -12.63
N GLY A 216 1.48 19.34 -13.49
CA GLY A 216 2.69 18.93 -14.18
C GLY A 216 3.84 18.62 -13.22
N TRP A 217 4.98 19.26 -13.47
CA TRP A 217 6.22 19.07 -12.70
C TRP A 217 6.13 19.60 -11.26
N ARG A 218 5.21 20.52 -10.95
CA ARG A 218 5.07 21.11 -9.61
C ARG A 218 4.68 20.09 -8.54
N LEU A 219 4.19 18.91 -8.94
CA LEU A 219 4.01 17.79 -8.02
C LEU A 219 5.30 17.42 -7.28
N VAL A 220 6.47 17.55 -7.93
CA VAL A 220 7.77 17.25 -7.33
C VAL A 220 8.11 18.22 -6.19
N GLU A 221 7.55 19.42 -6.19
CA GLU A 221 7.76 20.43 -5.14
C GLU A 221 7.04 20.07 -3.83
N VAL A 222 5.93 19.31 -3.91
CA VAL A 222 5.02 19.06 -2.79
C VAL A 222 5.72 18.45 -1.57
N PRO A 223 6.50 17.35 -1.67
CA PRO A 223 7.14 16.77 -0.50
C PRO A 223 8.12 17.72 0.19
N PHE A 224 8.82 18.56 -0.58
CA PHE A 224 9.76 19.55 -0.03
C PHE A 224 9.03 20.70 0.67
N GLY A 225 7.92 21.17 0.10
CA GLY A 225 7.08 22.18 0.72
C GLY A 225 6.49 21.71 2.04
N ILE A 226 6.01 20.46 2.10
CA ILE A 226 5.50 19.85 3.33
C ILE A 226 6.62 19.70 4.37
N ALA A 227 7.77 19.17 3.97
CA ALA A 227 8.92 19.00 4.87
C ALA A 227 9.40 20.33 5.45
N GLY A 228 9.38 21.42 4.66
CA GLY A 228 9.65 22.77 5.14
C GLY A 228 8.61 23.23 6.17
N ALA A 229 7.32 23.16 5.83
CA ALA A 229 6.25 23.60 6.71
C ALA A 229 6.21 22.85 8.05
N LEU A 230 6.54 21.55 8.07
CA LEU A 230 6.58 20.75 9.29
C LEU A 230 7.72 21.14 10.23
N ARG A 231 8.85 21.63 9.71
CA ARG A 231 9.96 22.12 10.55
C ARG A 231 9.57 23.37 11.33
N ASP A 232 8.67 24.18 10.77
CA ASP A 232 8.24 25.45 11.35
C ASP A 232 7.08 25.30 12.35
N LEU A 233 6.46 24.11 12.43
CA LEU A 233 5.37 23.84 13.36
C LEU A 233 5.91 23.48 14.75
N SER A 234 5.45 24.22 15.77
CA SER A 234 5.82 23.99 17.18
C SER A 234 5.23 22.71 17.78
N ALA A 235 4.12 22.20 17.22
CA ALA A 235 3.50 20.94 17.62
C ALA A 235 3.89 19.82 16.64
N GLN A 236 4.61 18.81 17.13
CA GLN A 236 4.98 17.64 16.33
C GLN A 236 3.74 16.76 16.12
N ASN A 237 3.35 16.56 14.86
CA ASN A 237 2.31 15.60 14.51
C ASN A 237 2.93 14.17 14.53
N PRO A 238 2.41 13.24 15.37
CA PRO A 238 2.96 11.88 15.49
C PRO A 238 3.04 11.10 14.18
N GLU A 239 2.22 11.42 13.18
CA GLU A 239 2.27 10.77 11.86
C GLU A 239 3.59 11.02 11.11
N TRP A 240 4.28 12.12 11.43
CA TRP A 240 5.52 12.55 10.79
C TRP A 240 6.78 12.19 11.58
N MET A 241 6.61 11.72 12.82
CA MET A 241 7.71 11.22 13.62
C MET A 241 8.28 9.95 13.01
N SER A 242 9.58 9.75 13.11
CA SER A 242 10.20 8.50 12.70
C SER A 242 9.66 7.33 13.51
N ALA A 243 9.79 6.12 12.96
CA ALA A 243 9.40 4.91 13.68
C ALA A 243 10.21 4.67 14.97
N PHE A 244 11.32 5.38 15.18
CA PHE A 244 12.12 5.30 16.40
C PHE A 244 11.65 6.27 17.48
N GLU A 245 11.19 7.47 17.08
CA GLU A 245 10.65 8.47 18.00
C GLU A 245 9.21 8.13 18.43
N ALA A 246 8.43 7.53 17.53
CA ALA A 246 7.10 6.99 17.82
C ALA A 246 7.04 5.48 17.48
N PRO A 247 7.63 4.62 18.35
CA PRO A 247 7.73 3.18 18.11
C PRO A 247 6.41 2.53 17.71
N GLN A 248 6.45 1.79 16.59
CA GLN A 248 5.34 0.97 16.10
C GLN A 248 5.74 -0.51 16.22
N PRO A 249 5.42 -1.20 17.34
CA PRO A 249 5.89 -2.57 17.58
C PRO A 249 5.52 -3.56 16.47
N TYR A 250 4.34 -3.39 15.87
CA TYR A 250 3.88 -4.23 14.76
C TYR A 250 4.75 -4.04 13.52
N LEU A 251 5.15 -2.82 13.17
CA LEU A 251 6.05 -2.52 12.05
C LEU A 251 7.38 -3.25 12.21
N PHE A 252 8.03 -3.09 13.37
CA PHE A 252 9.30 -3.75 13.67
C PHE A 252 9.16 -5.28 13.68
N GLY A 253 8.09 -5.81 14.26
CA GLY A 253 7.78 -7.24 14.23
C GLY A 253 7.59 -7.75 12.80
N GLY A 254 6.87 -7.02 11.95
CA GLY A 254 6.67 -7.35 10.54
C GLY A 254 7.99 -7.35 9.75
N MET A 255 8.82 -6.32 9.94
CA MET A 255 10.16 -6.24 9.35
C MET A 255 11.04 -7.40 9.81
N ALA A 256 11.07 -7.70 11.11
CA ALA A 256 11.85 -8.80 11.68
C ALA A 256 11.42 -10.15 11.11
N VAL A 257 10.10 -10.40 10.99
CA VAL A 257 9.57 -11.62 10.37
C VAL A 257 10.02 -11.73 8.92
N VAL A 258 9.82 -10.68 8.11
CA VAL A 258 10.20 -10.69 6.68
C VAL A 258 11.71 -10.87 6.51
N ALA A 259 12.52 -10.17 7.30
CA ALA A 259 13.98 -10.29 7.27
C ALA A 259 14.43 -11.71 7.67
N THR A 260 13.85 -12.28 8.72
CA THR A 260 14.14 -13.65 9.18
C THR A 260 13.81 -14.67 8.09
N LEU A 261 12.65 -14.54 7.44
CA LEU A 261 12.27 -15.42 6.33
C LEU A 261 13.22 -15.29 5.14
N ALA A 262 13.64 -14.07 4.79
CA ALA A 262 14.59 -13.85 3.70
C ALA A 262 15.98 -14.42 4.01
N ILE A 263 16.46 -14.27 5.25
CA ILE A 263 17.74 -14.84 5.70
C ILE A 263 17.66 -16.36 5.70
N ALA A 264 16.62 -16.96 6.29
CA ALA A 264 16.43 -18.42 6.30
C ALA A 264 16.39 -19.00 4.88
N ALA A 265 15.63 -18.39 3.98
CA ALA A 265 15.56 -18.80 2.58
C ALA A 265 16.91 -18.67 1.86
N ARG A 266 17.69 -17.62 2.17
CA ARG A 266 19.06 -17.47 1.65
C ARG A 266 19.99 -18.56 2.16
N LEU A 267 19.92 -18.89 3.45
CA LEU A 267 20.75 -19.94 4.05
C LEU A 267 20.43 -21.32 3.44
N GLU A 268 19.16 -21.62 3.16
CA GLU A 268 18.77 -22.89 2.55
C GLU A 268 19.09 -23.00 1.06
N THR A 269 18.95 -21.91 0.30
CA THR A 269 19.09 -21.94 -1.17
C THR A 269 20.44 -21.46 -1.69
N GLY A 270 21.25 -20.83 -0.84
CA GLY A 270 22.51 -20.18 -1.20
C GLY A 270 22.34 -18.89 -2.02
N ARG A 271 21.11 -18.42 -2.27
CA ARG A 271 20.79 -17.23 -3.07
C ARG A 271 19.69 -16.42 -2.41
N TRP A 272 19.64 -15.12 -2.66
CA TRP A 272 18.52 -14.31 -2.19
C TRP A 272 17.23 -14.69 -2.95
N PRO A 273 16.12 -14.99 -2.25
CA PRO A 273 14.87 -15.36 -2.92
C PRO A 273 14.22 -14.14 -3.57
N ALA A 274 13.73 -14.29 -4.81
CA ALA A 274 12.94 -13.28 -5.53
C ALA A 274 13.45 -11.83 -5.35
N PRO A 275 14.71 -11.53 -5.74
CA PRO A 275 15.31 -10.21 -5.55
C PRO A 275 14.49 -9.07 -6.18
N GLU A 276 13.72 -9.34 -7.24
CA GLU A 276 12.80 -8.39 -7.84
C GLU A 276 11.68 -7.94 -6.90
N ARG A 277 11.28 -8.78 -5.93
CA ARG A 277 10.33 -8.43 -4.88
C ARG A 277 11.05 -7.92 -3.63
N GLY A 278 12.21 -8.49 -3.31
CA GLY A 278 12.98 -8.13 -2.11
C GLY A 278 13.50 -6.69 -2.10
N LEU A 279 14.04 -6.22 -3.23
CA LEU A 279 14.58 -4.85 -3.32
C LEU A 279 13.52 -3.75 -3.08
N PRO A 280 12.35 -3.73 -3.76
CA PRO A 280 11.32 -2.74 -3.47
C PRO A 280 10.75 -2.90 -2.04
N THR A 281 10.58 -4.12 -1.53
CA THR A 281 10.13 -4.32 -0.13
C THR A 281 11.12 -3.77 0.88
N ALA A 282 12.43 -3.96 0.67
CA ALA A 282 13.47 -3.38 1.53
C ALA A 282 13.48 -1.86 1.47
N ALA A 283 13.32 -1.26 0.27
CA ALA A 283 13.22 0.19 0.14
C ALA A 283 11.99 0.76 0.86
N LEU A 284 10.81 0.11 0.72
CA LEU A 284 9.62 0.52 1.44
C LEU A 284 9.74 0.32 2.96
N ALA A 285 10.50 -0.69 3.41
CA ALA A 285 10.84 -0.84 4.82
C ALA A 285 11.69 0.35 5.32
N LEU A 286 12.68 0.80 4.55
CA LEU A 286 13.47 1.98 4.91
C LEU A 286 12.62 3.26 4.93
N VAL A 287 11.73 3.44 3.95
CA VAL A 287 10.78 4.57 3.93
C VAL A 287 9.81 4.52 5.12
N ALA A 288 9.37 3.31 5.52
CA ALA A 288 8.53 3.13 6.70
C ALA A 288 9.22 3.55 8.01
N LEU A 289 10.56 3.54 8.07
CA LEU A 289 11.31 4.01 9.23
C LEU A 289 11.34 5.54 9.35
N THR A 290 11.18 6.27 8.24
CA THR A 290 11.29 7.74 8.23
C THR A 290 10.04 8.45 8.73
N GLY A 291 8.91 7.76 8.82
CA GLY A 291 7.65 8.35 9.27
C GLY A 291 6.59 7.30 9.53
N VAL A 292 5.89 7.38 10.67
CA VAL A 292 4.77 6.48 11.02
C VAL A 292 3.72 6.42 9.91
N ARG A 293 3.51 7.52 9.19
CA ARG A 293 2.60 7.57 8.02
C ARG A 293 2.94 6.57 6.91
N HIS A 294 4.21 6.20 6.73
CA HIS A 294 4.65 5.35 5.61
C HIS A 294 4.62 3.85 5.92
N GLN A 295 4.27 3.45 7.14
CA GLN A 295 4.36 2.06 7.57
C GLN A 295 3.52 1.09 6.73
N ALA A 296 2.38 1.53 6.21
CA ALA A 296 1.51 0.67 5.40
C ALA A 296 2.12 0.33 4.04
N LEU A 297 3.01 1.20 3.52
CA LEU A 297 3.69 0.97 2.25
C LEU A 297 4.55 -0.31 2.31
N PHE A 298 5.25 -0.55 3.42
CA PHE A 298 6.01 -1.78 3.64
C PHE A 298 5.10 -3.02 3.52
N TYR A 299 3.97 -3.03 4.22
CA TYR A 299 3.06 -4.18 4.22
C TYR A 299 2.41 -4.47 2.87
N ALA A 300 2.25 -3.46 2.01
CA ALA A 300 1.78 -3.67 0.64
C ALA A 300 2.73 -4.58 -0.17
N ALA A 301 4.04 -4.42 0.00
CA ALA A 301 5.03 -5.25 -0.69
C ALA A 301 5.51 -6.48 0.13
N ALA A 302 5.30 -6.46 1.45
CA ALA A 302 5.76 -7.51 2.35
C ALA A 302 5.11 -8.87 2.05
N ALA A 303 3.79 -8.93 1.83
CA ALA A 303 3.07 -10.19 1.64
C ALA A 303 3.59 -11.05 0.47
N PRO A 304 3.71 -10.52 -0.78
CA PRO A 304 4.21 -11.32 -1.89
C PRO A 304 5.69 -11.71 -1.74
N PHE A 305 6.51 -10.87 -1.10
CA PHE A 305 7.92 -11.18 -0.84
C PHE A 305 8.09 -12.25 0.25
N ALA A 306 7.40 -12.10 1.39
CA ALA A 306 7.38 -13.10 2.46
C ALA A 306 6.91 -14.46 1.92
N ALA A 307 5.92 -14.46 1.02
CA ALA A 307 5.45 -15.66 0.37
C ALA A 307 6.51 -16.32 -0.52
N SER A 308 7.31 -15.53 -1.25
CA SER A 308 8.47 -16.05 -2.01
C SER A 308 9.52 -16.66 -1.09
N CYS A 309 9.86 -16.00 0.02
CA CYS A 309 10.82 -16.51 0.99
C CYS A 309 10.35 -17.86 1.57
N LEU A 310 9.09 -17.92 2.02
CA LEU A 310 8.50 -19.15 2.56
C LEU A 310 8.49 -20.28 1.52
N ALA A 311 8.19 -20.00 0.26
CA ALA A 311 8.17 -21.01 -0.80
C ALA A 311 9.56 -21.63 -1.08
N CYS A 312 10.64 -20.94 -0.71
CA CYS A 312 12.00 -21.48 -0.81
C CYS A 312 12.35 -22.46 0.31
N LEU A 313 11.68 -22.41 1.46
CA LEU A 313 12.01 -23.22 2.63
C LEU A 313 11.55 -24.68 2.46
N ARG A 314 12.44 -25.64 2.68
CA ARG A 314 12.14 -27.09 2.58
C ARG A 314 10.99 -27.49 3.48
N ALA A 315 11.01 -27.01 4.74
CA ALA A 315 9.96 -27.26 5.71
C ALA A 315 8.57 -26.83 5.24
N VAL A 316 8.49 -25.80 4.37
CA VAL A 316 7.24 -25.33 3.76
C VAL A 316 6.87 -26.16 2.53
N ARG A 317 7.85 -26.52 1.70
CA ARG A 317 7.63 -27.33 0.49
C ARG A 317 7.17 -28.76 0.79
N GLU A 318 7.58 -29.30 1.93
CA GLU A 318 7.25 -30.65 2.39
C GLU A 318 6.07 -30.68 3.36
N LEU A 319 5.32 -29.58 3.50
CA LEU A 319 4.14 -29.51 4.38
C LEU A 319 3.10 -30.57 3.97
N ASP A 320 2.75 -31.42 4.92
CA ASP A 320 1.71 -32.41 4.71
C ASP A 320 0.31 -31.76 4.65
N PRO A 321 -0.66 -32.38 3.97
CA PRO A 321 -2.01 -31.82 3.82
C PRO A 321 -2.75 -31.58 5.15
N ARG A 322 -2.44 -32.32 6.23
CA ARG A 322 -3.08 -32.12 7.55
C ARG A 322 -2.55 -30.87 8.21
N THR A 323 -1.25 -30.62 8.17
CA THR A 323 -0.65 -29.37 8.66
C THR A 323 -1.18 -28.17 7.89
N GLU A 324 -1.28 -28.27 6.57
CA GLU A 324 -1.87 -27.22 5.73
C GLU A 324 -3.34 -26.94 6.09
N ARG A 325 -4.13 -27.98 6.41
CA ARG A 325 -5.49 -27.83 6.95
C ARG A 325 -5.51 -27.16 8.31
N ARG A 326 -4.58 -27.48 9.21
CA ARG A 326 -4.45 -26.82 10.52
C ARG A 326 -4.09 -25.34 10.37
N LEU A 327 -3.18 -24.99 9.47
CA LEU A 327 -2.86 -23.59 9.16
C LEU A 327 -4.07 -22.84 8.59
N ALA A 328 -4.86 -23.48 7.73
CA ALA A 328 -6.11 -22.90 7.25
C ALA A 328 -7.12 -22.68 8.39
N LEU A 329 -7.27 -23.62 9.32
CA LEU A 329 -8.12 -23.45 10.50
C LEU A 329 -7.59 -22.34 11.44
N ALA A 330 -6.28 -22.26 11.64
CA ALA A 330 -5.65 -21.19 12.40
C ALA A 330 -5.89 -19.82 11.76
N ALA A 331 -5.78 -19.71 10.43
CA ALA A 331 -6.09 -18.49 9.69
C ALA A 331 -7.56 -18.09 9.87
N LEU A 332 -8.49 -19.04 9.84
CA LEU A 332 -9.92 -18.78 10.11
C LEU A 332 -10.15 -18.33 11.56
N ALA A 333 -9.50 -18.97 12.53
CA ALA A 333 -9.62 -18.61 13.94
C ALA A 333 -9.05 -17.21 14.21
N LEU A 334 -7.85 -16.92 13.69
CA LEU A 334 -7.25 -15.58 13.74
C LEU A 334 -8.15 -14.55 13.06
N ALA A 335 -8.77 -14.92 11.93
CA ALA A 335 -9.70 -14.03 11.26
C ALA A 335 -10.93 -13.70 12.12
N GLY A 336 -11.49 -14.71 12.79
CA GLY A 336 -12.58 -14.54 13.74
C GLY A 336 -12.20 -13.72 14.97
N LEU A 337 -11.03 -13.97 15.57
CA LEU A 337 -10.53 -13.22 16.73
C LEU A 337 -10.25 -11.75 16.39
N ALA A 338 -9.59 -11.50 15.25
CA ALA A 338 -9.33 -10.14 14.79
C ALA A 338 -10.65 -9.41 14.47
N ALA A 339 -11.61 -10.08 13.83
CA ALA A 339 -12.95 -9.53 13.62
C ALA A 339 -13.65 -9.19 14.95
N ALA A 340 -13.62 -10.08 15.93
CA ALA A 340 -14.19 -9.85 17.26
C ALA A 340 -13.52 -8.66 17.98
N TRP A 341 -12.19 -8.54 17.89
CA TRP A 341 -11.47 -7.39 18.45
C TRP A 341 -11.80 -6.08 17.74
N CYS A 342 -12.03 -6.09 16.42
CA CYS A 342 -12.43 -4.90 15.68
C CYS A 342 -13.84 -4.41 16.03
N VAL A 343 -14.72 -5.32 16.48
CA VAL A 343 -16.10 -5.02 16.89
C VAL A 343 -16.20 -4.67 18.38
N ALA A 344 -15.24 -5.11 19.20
CA ALA A 344 -15.20 -4.77 20.61
C ALA A 344 -15.08 -3.24 20.78
N PRO A 345 -15.94 -2.61 21.61
CA PRO A 345 -15.85 -1.19 21.85
C PRO A 345 -14.46 -0.85 22.41
N PRO A 346 -13.82 0.24 21.96
CA PRO A 346 -12.55 0.66 22.54
C PRO A 346 -12.77 0.87 24.05
N GLU A 347 -11.96 0.20 24.88
CA GLU A 347 -11.96 0.48 26.31
C GLU A 347 -11.71 1.99 26.49
N SER A 348 -12.60 2.63 27.25
CA SER A 348 -12.76 4.07 27.43
C SER A 348 -11.59 4.76 28.15
N GLY A 349 -10.40 4.17 28.15
CA GLY A 349 -9.21 4.63 28.88
C GLY A 349 -8.33 5.64 28.14
N LEU A 350 -8.42 5.74 26.80
CA LEU A 350 -7.47 6.55 26.00
C LEU A 350 -7.96 7.93 25.55
N LEU A 351 -9.18 8.34 25.96
CA LEU A 351 -9.70 9.70 25.74
C LEU A 351 -9.57 10.62 26.97
N ARG A 352 -8.74 10.23 27.95
CA ARG A 352 -8.36 11.04 29.11
C ARG A 352 -6.85 11.23 29.15
N ALA A 353 -6.30 11.97 28.20
CA ALA A 353 -4.97 12.56 28.31
C ALA A 353 -4.92 13.84 27.48
#